data_AF-A0AA47G954-F1
#
_entry.id   AF-A0AA47G954-F1
#
_cell.length_a   1.000
_cell.length_b   1.000
_cell.length_c   1.000
_cell.angle_alpha   90.00
_cell.angle_beta   90.00
_cell.angle_gamma   90.00
#
_symmetry.space_group_name_H-M   'P 1'
#
loop_
_entity.id
_entity.type
_entity.pdbx_description
1 polymer ?
#
loop_
_entity_poly.entity_id
_entity_poly.type
_entity_poly.pdbx_seq_one_letter_code
_entity_poly.pdbx_strand_id
1 'polypeptide(L)'
;MELVSKMNVERWFSIDSWLRSKGYSLNFDYIRYAKQPTDIYTLFILKGLEQETFIIFVLDDVLHIYNTGGQKVDDVIEDIFK
;
A
#
# COMPACT_ATOMS: atom_id res chain seq x y z
N MET A 1 8.76 9.07 5.16
CA MET A 1 7.37 8.71 4.80
C MET A 1 6.65 9.92 4.25
N GLU A 2 5.90 9.76 3.16
CA GLU A 2 5.07 10.80 2.54
C GLU A 2 3.71 10.21 2.12
N LEU A 3 2.60 10.92 2.39
CA LEU A 3 1.28 10.56 1.85
C LEU A 3 1.21 11.00 0.38
N VAL A 4 1.16 10.04 -0.54
CA VAL A 4 1.19 10.30 -1.98
C VAL A 4 -0.22 10.38 -2.57
N SER A 5 -1.17 9.62 -2.02
CA SER A 5 -2.55 9.65 -2.49
C SER A 5 -3.54 9.33 -1.37
N LYS A 6 -4.68 10.04 -1.38
CA LYS A 6 -5.83 9.80 -0.53
C LYS A 6 -7.11 9.99 -1.34
N MET A 7 -7.93 8.96 -1.46
CA MET A 7 -9.17 9.04 -2.25
C MET A 7 -10.27 8.12 -1.71
N ASN A 8 -11.53 8.55 -1.85
CA ASN A 8 -12.69 7.72 -1.52
C ASN A 8 -12.80 6.57 -2.50
N VAL A 9 -13.21 5.41 -2.00
CA VAL A 9 -13.44 4.21 -2.79
C VAL A 9 -14.81 3.61 -2.47
N GLU A 10 -15.31 2.76 -3.36
CA GLU A 10 -16.59 2.08 -3.15
C GLU A 10 -16.51 1.10 -1.97
N ARG A 11 -17.65 0.84 -1.33
CA ARG A 11 -17.83 0.01 -0.12
C ARG A 11 -17.35 -1.46 -0.24
N TRP A 12 -16.85 -1.86 -1.41
CA TRP A 12 -16.31 -3.21 -1.68
C TRP A 12 -15.01 -3.15 -2.48
N PHE A 13 -14.30 -2.02 -2.41
CA PHE A 13 -13.06 -1.84 -3.13
C PHE A 13 -12.01 -2.88 -2.69
N SER A 14 -11.50 -3.60 -3.68
CA SER A 14 -10.45 -4.60 -3.50
C SER A 14 -9.13 -4.03 -3.99
N ILE A 15 -8.20 -3.76 -3.06
CA ILE A 15 -6.84 -3.32 -3.41
C ILE A 15 -6.17 -4.37 -4.31
N ASP A 16 -6.35 -5.66 -4.03
CA ASP A 16 -5.77 -6.75 -4.83
C ASP A 16 -6.26 -6.70 -6.29
N SER A 17 -7.57 -6.56 -6.50
CA SER A 17 -8.17 -6.46 -7.84
C SER A 17 -7.71 -5.19 -8.55
N TRP A 18 -7.62 -4.07 -7.82
CA TRP A 18 -7.13 -2.81 -8.36
C TRP A 18 -5.66 -2.87 -8.79
N LEU A 19 -4.78 -3.44 -7.96
CA LEU A 19 -3.36 -3.63 -8.30
C LEU A 19 -3.19 -4.57 -9.50
N ARG A 20 -3.93 -5.68 -9.54
CA ARG A 20 -3.92 -6.60 -10.70
C ARG A 20 -4.39 -5.93 -11.98
N SER A 21 -5.43 -5.07 -11.91
CA SER A 21 -5.92 -4.32 -13.06
C SER A 21 -4.88 -3.35 -13.64
N LYS A 22 -3.89 -2.95 -12.83
CA LYS A 22 -2.75 -2.12 -13.22
C LYS A 22 -1.54 -2.93 -13.70
N GLY A 23 -1.64 -4.26 -13.71
CA GLY A 23 -0.57 -5.16 -14.15
C GLY A 23 0.38 -5.60 -13.03
N TYR A 24 0.11 -5.27 -11.77
CA TYR A 24 0.93 -5.75 -10.66
C TYR A 24 0.54 -7.17 -10.23
N SER A 25 1.55 -7.97 -9.90
CA SER A 25 1.40 -9.36 -9.47
C SER A 25 1.69 -9.53 -7.98
N LEU A 26 0.79 -10.23 -7.28
CA LEU A 26 0.99 -10.65 -5.90
C LEU A 26 2.26 -11.49 -5.75
N ASN A 27 2.98 -11.29 -4.64
CA ASN A 27 4.27 -11.90 -4.26
C ASN A 27 5.47 -11.53 -5.14
N PHE A 28 5.27 -10.81 -6.24
CA PHE A 28 6.35 -10.29 -7.08
C PHE A 28 6.45 -8.78 -6.96
N ASP A 29 5.36 -8.08 -7.25
CA ASP A 29 5.29 -6.63 -7.20
C ASP A 29 4.74 -6.14 -5.86
N TYR A 30 3.85 -6.90 -5.21
CA TYR A 30 3.30 -6.51 -3.92
C TYR A 30 3.03 -7.69 -2.98
N ILE A 31 3.02 -7.42 -1.68
CA ILE A 31 2.69 -8.38 -0.62
C ILE A 31 1.49 -7.84 0.16
N ARG A 32 0.57 -8.73 0.55
CA ARG A 32 -0.55 -8.42 1.43
C ARG A 32 -0.22 -8.88 2.86
N TYR A 33 -0.34 -7.95 3.80
CA TYR A 33 -0.30 -8.17 5.24
C TYR A 33 -1.71 -8.02 5.79
N ALA A 34 -2.36 -9.15 6.07
CA ALA A 34 -3.67 -9.17 6.70
C ALA A 34 -3.50 -9.08 8.22
N LYS A 35 -3.67 -7.88 8.79
CA LYS A 35 -3.69 -7.65 10.24
C LYS A 35 -4.91 -6.79 10.59
N GLN A 36 -5.55 -7.01 11.74
CA GLN A 36 -6.65 -6.12 12.16
C GLN A 36 -6.11 -4.72 12.50
N PRO A 37 -6.84 -3.62 12.18
CA PRO A 37 -8.21 -3.59 11.67
C PRO A 37 -8.37 -3.57 10.14
N THR A 38 -7.29 -3.42 9.35
CA THR A 38 -7.34 -3.37 7.88
C THR A 38 -6.20 -4.16 7.25
N ASP A 39 -6.47 -4.76 6.09
CA ASP A 39 -5.41 -5.26 5.23
C ASP A 39 -4.48 -4.13 4.79
N ILE A 40 -3.18 -4.40 4.83
CA ILE A 40 -2.12 -3.49 4.37
C ILE A 40 -1.39 -4.17 3.22
N TYR A 41 -1.19 -3.46 2.13
CA TYR A 41 -0.48 -3.93 0.95
C TYR A 41 0.82 -3.14 0.82
N THR A 42 1.93 -3.85 0.64
CA THR A 42 3.23 -3.26 0.34
C THR A 42 3.54 -3.47 -1.13
N LEU A 43 3.60 -2.40 -1.91
CA LEU A 43 3.89 -2.40 -3.34
C LEU A 43 5.33 -1.92 -3.58
N PHE A 44 6.06 -2.65 -4.41
CA PHE A 44 7.43 -2.37 -4.80
C PHE A 44 7.46 -1.93 -6.27
N ILE A 45 8.06 -0.78 -6.55
CA ILE A 45 8.20 -0.25 -7.91
C ILE A 45 9.67 0.05 -8.18
N LEU A 46 10.23 -0.60 -9.20
CA LEU A 46 11.57 -0.28 -9.71
C LEU A 46 11.50 0.94 -10.64
N LYS A 47 12.27 1.98 -10.32
CA LYS A 47 12.49 3.16 -11.16
C LYS A 47 13.97 3.32 -11.44
N GLY A 48 14.41 2.78 -12.58
CA GLY A 48 15.84 2.75 -12.92
C GLY A 48 16.60 1.84 -11.95
N LEU A 49 17.51 2.43 -11.17
CA LEU A 49 18.31 1.72 -10.16
C LEU A 49 17.72 1.78 -8.75
N GLU A 50 16.66 2.58 -8.55
CA GLU A 50 16.04 2.77 -7.26
C GLU A 50 14.76 1.96 -7.14
N GLN A 51 14.52 1.40 -5.96
CA GLN A 51 13.27 0.72 -5.62
C GLN A 51 12.48 1.61 -4.68
N GLU A 52 11.32 2.07 -5.15
CA GLU A 52 10.34 2.75 -4.30
C GLU A 52 9.42 1.71 -3.66
N THR A 53 9.06 1.95 -2.39
CA THR A 53 8.16 1.08 -1.63
C THR A 53 6.96 1.90 -1.16
N PHE A 54 5.78 1.36 -1.39
CA PHE A 54 4.51 2.00 -1.04
C PHE A 54 3.70 1.14 -0.09
N ILE A 55 3.07 1.77 0.88
CA ILE A 55 2.08 1.16 1.78
C ILE A 55 0.70 1.62 1.35
N ILE A 56 -0.21 0.67 1.15
CA ILE A 56 -1.55 0.88 0.60
C ILE A 56 -2.56 0.20 1.51
N PHE A 57 -3.57 0.93 1.98
CA PHE A 57 -4.65 0.38 2.79
C PHE A 57 -5.94 1.18 2.61
N VAL A 58 -7.07 0.59 2.96
CA VAL A 58 -8.37 1.28 3.00
C VAL A 58 -8.85 1.36 4.44
N LEU A 59 -9.20 2.57 4.88
CA LEU A 59 -9.82 2.79 6.18
C LEU A 59 -11.06 3.67 5.95
N ASP A 60 -12.21 3.24 6.47
CA ASP A 60 -13.50 3.95 6.35
C ASP A 60 -13.83 4.40 4.91
N ASP A 61 -13.76 3.47 3.96
CA ASP A 61 -13.99 3.73 2.52
C ASP A 61 -13.00 4.74 1.89
N VAL A 62 -11.85 4.97 2.51
CA VAL A 62 -10.78 5.84 1.98
C VAL A 62 -9.49 5.05 1.74
N LEU A 63 -9.04 5.02 0.48
CA LEU A 63 -7.74 4.49 0.09
C LEU A 63 -6.64 5.48 0.46
N HIS A 64 -5.63 4.98 1.17
CA HIS A 64 -4.41 5.70 1.52
C HIS A 64 -3.22 5.03 0.84
N ILE A 65 -2.32 5.84 0.28
CA ILE A 65 -1.07 5.40 -0.33
C ILE A 65 0.07 6.25 0.22
N TYR A 66 1.00 5.61 0.93
CA TYR A 66 2.20 6.23 1.47
C TYR A 66 3.43 5.72 0.75
N ASN A 67 4.37 6.59 0.41
CA ASN A 67 5.74 6.18 0.05
C ASN A 67 6.55 6.10 1.35
N THR A 68 7.25 4.99 1.57
CA THR A 68 8.06 4.80 2.78
C THR A 68 9.26 5.74 2.82
N GLY A 69 9.76 6.20 1.67
CA GLY A 69 10.96 7.01 1.56
C GLY A 69 12.20 6.25 2.03
N GLY A 70 12.25 4.94 1.80
CA GLY A 70 13.35 4.05 2.21
C GLY A 70 13.29 3.57 3.66
N GLN A 71 12.28 4.01 4.44
CA GLN A 71 12.05 3.49 5.79
C GLN A 71 11.57 2.03 5.74
N LYS A 72 11.83 1.29 6.83
CA LYS A 72 11.32 -0.08 6.97
C LYS A 72 9.80 -0.06 7.04
N VAL A 73 9.18 -1.02 6.37
CA VAL A 73 7.71 -1.13 6.29
C VAL A 73 7.08 -1.24 7.67
N ASP A 74 7.68 -2.01 8.58
CA ASP A 74 7.15 -2.20 9.94
C ASP A 74 7.11 -0.90 10.74
N ASP A 75 8.19 -0.10 10.69
CA ASP A 75 8.27 1.21 11.36
C ASP A 75 7.17 2.16 10.83
N VAL A 76 6.96 2.16 9.51
CA VAL A 76 5.95 3.01 8.86
C VAL A 76 4.53 2.58 9.23
N ILE A 77 4.27 1.27 9.29
CA ILE A 77 2.96 0.74 9.71
C ILE A 77 2.70 1.13 11.17
N GLU A 78 3.68 0.99 12.06
CA GLU A 78 3.53 1.41 13.45
C GLU A 78 3.22 2.90 13.57
N ASP A 79 3.87 3.75 12.77
CA ASP A 79 3.63 5.19 12.81
C ASP A 79 2.27 5.62 12.26
N ILE A 80 1.69 4.86 11.32
CA ILE A 80 0.35 5.13 10.76
C ILE A 80 -0.77 4.72 11.73
N PHE A 81 -0.59 3.65 12.50
CA PHE A 81 -1.64 3.03 13.32
C PHE A 81 -1.46 3.20 14.85
N LYS A 82 -0.51 4.03 15.30
CA LYS A 82 -0.41 4.50 16.70
C LYS A 82 -1.54 5.47 17.06
#